data_AF-A0A8S8YJT9-F1
#
_entry.id   AF-A0A8S8YJT9-F1
#
_cell.length_a   1.000
_cell.length_b   1.000
_cell.length_c   1.000
_cell.angle_alpha   90.00
_cell.angle_beta   90.00
_cell.angle_gamma   90.00
#
_symmetry.space_group_name_H-M   'P 1'
#
loop_
_entity.id
_entity.type
_entity.pdbx_description
1 polymer ?
#
loop_
_entity_poly.entity_id
_entity_poly.type
_entity_poly.pdbx_seq_one_letter_code
_entity_poly.pdbx_strand_id
1 'polypeptide(L)'
;MPENGKKAQKTGKPKRKKTLKVSNQIPPKRRREIKKALDAHEPARPEWDRLAGAKQHRFFGKRIKPGTIRQVELPLLDVKLGDSWPTPVTIIHGNRPGPTITITGGVHGDEMVGQVATSLLSQNVFTDPGRPLDPEMMAGTIRLAPVLNPPGLTRQRRYFPDGRDLNREFPGSETGSTTGRVANRVLKELITGSDYLLDLHTAARGRDNLPQVRAILPTRPATELLEHLALKSSWIPRGQRDRCGAPL
;
A
#
# COMPACT_ATOMS: atom_id res chain seq x y z
N MET A 1 -52.64 58.34 -31.38
CA MET A 1 -52.37 56.91 -31.67
C MET A 1 -51.57 56.88 -32.97
N PRO A 2 -50.37 56.27 -33.01
CA PRO A 2 -50.13 54.90 -32.56
C PRO A 2 -49.01 54.73 -31.53
N GLU A 3 -49.07 53.56 -30.91
CA GLU A 3 -48.17 52.99 -29.91
C GLU A 3 -46.77 52.70 -30.48
N ASN A 4 -45.75 52.75 -29.62
CA ASN A 4 -44.57 51.92 -29.84
C ASN A 4 -44.05 51.38 -28.50
N GLY A 5 -44.33 50.10 -28.29
CA GLY A 5 -44.09 49.36 -27.05
C GLY A 5 -42.61 49.22 -26.72
N LYS A 6 -42.29 49.43 -25.44
CA LYS A 6 -41.00 49.03 -24.86
C LYS A 6 -40.91 47.50 -24.86
N LYS A 7 -40.13 46.93 -25.78
CA LYS A 7 -39.79 45.50 -25.76
C LYS A 7 -38.98 45.19 -24.50
N ALA A 8 -39.56 44.40 -23.60
CA ALA A 8 -38.88 43.84 -22.45
C ALA A 8 -37.70 42.95 -22.92
N GLN A 9 -36.48 43.28 -22.49
CA GLN A 9 -35.31 42.43 -22.70
C GLN A 9 -35.49 41.14 -21.88
N LYS A 10 -35.68 40.02 -22.58
CA LYS A 10 -35.67 38.69 -21.97
C LYS A 10 -34.27 38.40 -21.44
N THR A 11 -34.10 38.40 -20.12
CA THR A 11 -32.89 37.93 -19.44
C THR A 11 -32.73 36.43 -19.70
N GLY A 12 -31.73 36.06 -20.50
CA GLY A 12 -31.42 34.67 -20.81
C GLY A 12 -31.06 33.90 -19.53
N LYS A 13 -31.75 32.78 -19.27
CA LYS A 13 -31.39 31.88 -18.16
C LYS A 13 -29.93 31.46 -18.28
N PRO A 14 -29.13 31.48 -17.19
CA PRO A 14 -27.73 31.10 -17.26
C PRO A 14 -27.61 29.64 -17.70
N LYS A 15 -26.90 29.40 -18.82
CA LYS A 15 -26.63 28.05 -19.30
C LYS A 15 -25.86 27.30 -18.22
N ARG A 16 -26.46 26.23 -17.68
CA ARG A 16 -25.79 25.28 -16.78
C ARG A 16 -24.53 24.78 -17.47
N LYS A 17 -23.35 25.20 -16.98
CA LYS A 17 -22.07 24.62 -17.40
C LYS A 17 -22.15 23.12 -17.09
N LYS A 18 -22.13 22.27 -18.12
CA LYS A 18 -22.02 20.82 -17.93
C LYS A 18 -20.65 20.58 -17.29
N THR A 19 -20.64 20.20 -16.03
CA THR A 19 -19.43 19.81 -15.33
C THR A 19 -18.86 18.60 -16.08
N LEU A 20 -17.65 18.76 -16.64
CA LEU A 20 -16.92 17.64 -17.25
C LEU A 20 -16.83 16.54 -16.20
N LYS A 21 -17.44 15.40 -16.50
CA LYS A 21 -17.42 14.23 -15.63
C LYS A 21 -16.02 13.63 -15.76
N VAL A 22 -15.10 14.06 -14.91
CA VAL A 22 -13.77 13.45 -14.83
C VAL A 22 -13.98 12.01 -14.40
N SER A 23 -13.41 11.05 -15.14
CA SER A 23 -13.60 9.61 -14.92
C SER A 23 -13.31 9.14 -13.48
N ASN A 24 -12.54 9.94 -12.73
CA ASN A 24 -12.09 9.65 -11.38
C ASN A 24 -12.82 10.44 -10.28
N GLN A 25 -13.92 11.15 -10.61
CA GLN A 25 -14.69 11.85 -9.58
C GLN A 25 -15.46 10.86 -8.69
N ILE A 26 -15.10 10.84 -7.40
CA ILE A 26 -15.83 10.09 -6.37
C ILE A 26 -17.31 10.53 -6.36
N PRO A 27 -18.27 9.60 -6.51
CA PRO A 27 -19.69 9.92 -6.50
C PRO A 27 -20.12 10.66 -5.22
N PRO A 28 -21.09 11.60 -5.28
CA PRO A 28 -21.50 12.40 -4.12
C PRO A 28 -21.92 11.57 -2.90
N LYS A 29 -22.59 10.43 -3.11
CA LYS A 29 -22.95 9.48 -2.04
C LYS A 29 -21.73 8.96 -1.29
N ARG A 30 -20.69 8.57 -2.02
CA ARG A 30 -19.45 8.03 -1.44
C ARG A 30 -18.61 9.11 -0.76
N ARG A 31 -18.64 10.35 -1.25
CA ARG A 31 -18.03 11.49 -0.52
C ARG A 31 -18.66 11.68 0.86
N ARG A 32 -19.98 11.51 0.96
CA ARG A 32 -20.68 11.54 2.27
C ARG A 32 -20.29 10.36 3.15
N GLU A 33 -20.13 9.16 2.58
CA GLU A 33 -19.66 7.98 3.32
C GLU A 33 -18.22 8.15 3.82
N ILE A 34 -17.33 8.71 3.00
CA ILE A 34 -15.95 9.04 3.39
C ILE A 34 -15.94 10.07 4.52
N LYS A 35 -16.71 11.16 4.37
CA LYS A 35 -16.85 12.17 5.41
C LYS A 35 -17.37 11.55 6.72
N LYS A 36 -18.41 10.70 6.63
CA LYS A 36 -18.94 9.97 7.79
C LYS A 36 -17.90 9.05 8.43
N ALA A 37 -17.03 8.40 7.64
CA ALA A 37 -15.94 7.58 8.15
C ALA A 37 -14.86 8.43 8.84
N LEU A 38 -14.49 9.60 8.29
CA LEU A 38 -13.59 10.57 8.92
C LEU A 38 -14.18 11.20 10.20
N ASP A 39 -15.50 11.37 10.27
CA ASP A 39 -16.18 11.93 11.44
C ASP A 39 -16.36 10.88 12.56
N ALA A 40 -16.45 9.59 12.21
CA ALA A 40 -16.46 8.47 13.14
C ALA A 40 -15.05 8.29 13.76
N HIS A 41 -14.81 9.00 14.84
CA HIS A 41 -13.60 8.93 15.65
C HIS A 41 -13.49 7.55 16.34
N GLU A 42 -12.53 6.72 15.95
CA GLU A 42 -12.05 5.63 16.81
C GLU A 42 -11.02 6.19 17.79
N PRO A 43 -11.04 5.76 19.06
CA PRO A 43 -10.31 6.41 20.15
C PRO A 43 -8.80 6.27 20.01
N ALA A 44 -8.10 7.13 20.76
CA ALA A 44 -6.66 7.11 20.91
C ALA A 44 -6.14 5.68 21.20
N ARG A 45 -5.19 5.21 20.39
CA ARG A 45 -4.45 3.96 20.62
C ARG A 45 -3.49 4.16 21.79
N PRO A 46 -3.79 3.68 23.01
CA PRO A 46 -2.96 3.93 24.18
C PRO A 46 -1.59 3.27 24.03
N GLU A 47 -1.48 2.23 23.21
CA GLU A 47 -0.22 1.59 22.87
C GLU A 47 0.73 2.47 22.04
N TRP A 48 0.23 3.58 21.46
CA TRP A 48 1.03 4.59 20.76
C TRP A 48 1.37 5.80 21.64
N ASP A 49 1.00 5.79 22.92
CA ASP A 49 1.32 6.86 23.84
C ASP A 49 2.84 6.96 24.06
N ARG A 50 3.40 8.15 23.85
CA ARG A 50 4.83 8.45 24.00
C ARG A 50 5.34 8.15 25.41
N LEU A 51 4.48 8.27 26.42
CA LEU A 51 4.84 8.02 27.82
C LEU A 51 5.07 6.53 28.12
N ALA A 52 4.49 5.62 27.33
CA ALA A 52 4.61 4.18 27.54
C ALA A 52 5.98 3.63 27.12
N GLY A 53 6.76 4.38 26.34
CA GLY A 53 8.04 3.97 25.77
C GLY A 53 7.90 2.91 24.67
N ALA A 54 8.88 2.84 23.76
CA ALA A 54 8.87 1.83 22.69
C ALA A 54 9.21 0.44 23.25
N LYS A 55 8.33 -0.53 23.00
CA LYS A 55 8.56 -1.95 23.32
C LYS A 55 9.36 -2.61 22.20
N GLN A 56 10.09 -3.68 22.53
CA GLN A 56 10.81 -4.47 21.52
C GLN A 56 9.86 -5.03 20.45
N HIS A 57 10.21 -4.83 19.19
CA HIS A 57 9.52 -5.42 18.06
C HIS A 57 9.93 -6.88 17.88
N ARG A 58 8.96 -7.77 17.62
CA ARG A 58 9.19 -9.19 17.33
C ARG A 58 8.83 -9.47 15.88
N PHE A 59 9.75 -10.10 15.16
CA PHE A 59 9.55 -10.50 13.77
C PHE A 59 10.29 -11.81 13.50
N PHE A 60 9.57 -12.81 12.98
CA PHE A 60 10.11 -14.13 12.63
C PHE A 60 11.03 -14.73 13.72
N GLY A 61 10.55 -14.76 14.96
CA GLY A 61 11.30 -15.26 16.13
C GLY A 61 12.46 -14.36 16.62
N LYS A 62 12.80 -13.30 15.88
CA LYS A 62 13.86 -12.36 16.25
C LYS A 62 13.30 -11.17 17.02
N ARG A 63 14.10 -10.66 17.97
CA ARG A 63 13.83 -9.44 18.73
C ARG A 63 14.62 -8.28 18.13
N ILE A 64 13.95 -7.15 17.92
CA ILE A 64 14.53 -5.90 17.40
C ILE A 64 14.35 -4.83 18.49
N LYS A 65 15.45 -4.18 18.87
CA LYS A 65 15.45 -3.14 19.92
C LYS A 65 14.93 -1.82 19.34
N PRO A 66 14.27 -0.97 20.13
CA PRO A 66 13.95 0.40 19.72
C PRO A 66 15.22 1.15 19.30
N GLY A 67 15.09 2.07 18.33
CA GLY A 67 16.21 2.85 17.80
C GLY A 67 17.17 2.06 16.90
N THR A 68 16.76 0.89 16.39
CA THR A 68 17.67 0.04 15.59
C THR A 68 17.09 -0.35 14.23
N ILE A 69 18.00 -0.60 13.29
CA ILE A 69 17.71 -1.20 12.00
C ILE A 69 18.26 -2.62 11.99
N ARG A 70 17.43 -3.58 11.57
CA ARG A 70 17.85 -4.97 11.47
C ARG A 70 17.29 -5.61 10.21
N GLN A 71 18.15 -6.26 9.44
CA GLN A 71 17.72 -7.10 8.34
C GLN A 71 17.46 -8.53 8.85
N VAL A 72 16.32 -9.09 8.47
CA VAL A 72 15.90 -10.44 8.80
C VAL A 72 15.57 -11.16 7.50
N GLU A 73 16.23 -12.28 7.26
CA GLU A 73 15.93 -13.15 6.13
C GLU A 73 14.68 -13.99 6.43
N LEU A 74 13.66 -13.86 5.57
CA LEU A 74 12.41 -14.60 5.65
C LEU A 74 12.38 -15.65 4.53
N PRO A 75 12.40 -16.95 4.82
CA PRO A 75 12.20 -17.98 3.80
C PRO A 75 10.73 -17.99 3.36
N LEU A 76 10.48 -17.64 2.11
CA LEU A 76 9.14 -17.63 1.51
C LEU A 76 8.62 -19.04 1.24
N LEU A 77 9.53 -19.97 0.94
CA LEU A 77 9.23 -21.36 0.68
C LEU A 77 10.31 -22.23 1.31
N ASP A 78 9.89 -23.11 2.21
CA ASP A 78 10.74 -24.16 2.77
C ASP A 78 10.59 -25.42 1.91
N VAL A 79 11.65 -25.78 1.18
CA VAL A 79 11.70 -27.00 0.37
C VAL A 79 12.68 -27.98 0.97
N LYS A 80 12.31 -29.28 0.97
CA LYS A 80 13.24 -30.37 1.35
C LYS A 80 14.23 -30.70 0.25
N LEU A 81 13.88 -30.38 -1.00
CA LEU A 81 14.68 -30.63 -2.19
C LEU A 81 14.54 -29.43 -3.13
N GLY A 82 15.68 -28.83 -3.51
CA GLY A 82 15.74 -27.62 -4.33
C GLY A 82 16.15 -26.37 -3.54
N ASP A 83 16.11 -25.22 -4.22
CA ASP A 83 16.54 -23.95 -3.64
C ASP A 83 15.44 -23.32 -2.78
N SER A 84 15.80 -22.86 -1.58
CA SER A 84 14.94 -21.98 -0.79
C SER A 84 14.82 -20.62 -1.47
N TRP A 85 13.71 -19.93 -1.21
CA TRP A 85 13.49 -18.56 -1.69
C TRP A 85 13.51 -17.58 -0.51
N PRO A 86 14.70 -17.19 -0.02
CA PRO A 86 14.79 -16.18 1.02
C PRO A 86 14.51 -14.79 0.46
N THR A 87 13.77 -14.01 1.23
CA THR A 87 13.58 -12.58 0.99
C THR A 87 14.15 -11.78 2.16
N PRO A 88 15.04 -10.81 1.92
CA PRO A 88 15.49 -9.91 2.96
C PRO A 88 14.35 -8.98 3.38
N VAL A 89 14.07 -8.92 4.67
CA VAL A 89 13.13 -7.96 5.27
C VAL A 89 13.92 -7.02 6.17
N THR A 90 13.99 -5.74 5.78
CA THR A 90 14.62 -4.71 6.62
C THR A 90 13.60 -4.15 7.59
N ILE A 91 13.90 -4.22 8.87
CA ILE A 91 13.06 -3.71 9.95
C ILE A 91 13.73 -2.46 10.48
N ILE A 92 13.07 -1.32 10.32
CA ILE A 92 13.46 -0.05 10.93
C ILE A 92 12.52 0.13 12.13
N HIS A 93 13.06 0.11 13.34
CA HIS A 93 12.25 0.20 14.55
C HIS A 93 12.55 1.48 15.33
N GLY A 94 11.56 2.35 15.38
CA GLY A 94 11.65 3.67 16.01
C GLY A 94 11.82 3.59 17.53
N ASN A 95 12.43 4.61 18.10
CA ASN A 95 12.58 4.75 19.55
C ASN A 95 11.28 5.22 20.24
N ARG A 96 10.28 5.64 19.47
CA ARG A 96 8.97 6.07 19.97
C ARG A 96 7.88 5.04 19.60
N PRO A 97 6.90 4.79 20.48
CA PRO A 97 5.78 3.90 20.16
C PRO A 97 4.93 4.50 19.03
N GLY A 98 4.36 3.63 18.19
CA GLY A 98 3.61 4.03 17.00
C GLY A 98 3.19 2.85 16.12
N PRO A 99 2.62 3.12 14.93
CA PRO A 99 2.10 2.09 14.04
C PRO A 99 3.19 1.19 13.47
N THR A 100 2.80 -0.04 13.12
CA THR A 100 3.63 -0.91 12.28
C THR A 100 3.18 -0.82 10.82
N ILE A 101 4.07 -0.40 9.94
CA ILE A 101 3.83 -0.27 8.51
C ILE A 101 4.66 -1.31 7.78
N THR A 102 4.03 -2.10 6.91
CA THR A 102 4.73 -3.01 6.00
C THR A 102 4.70 -2.43 4.59
N ILE A 103 5.86 -2.33 3.97
CA ILE A 103 6.03 -1.87 2.59
C ILE A 103 6.59 -3.03 1.78
N THR A 104 5.85 -3.44 0.77
CA THR A 104 6.21 -4.55 -0.11
C THR A 104 6.50 -4.06 -1.53
N GLY A 105 7.43 -4.74 -2.17
CA GLY A 105 7.71 -4.60 -3.59
C GLY A 105 7.91 -5.97 -4.23
N GLY A 106 7.86 -6.00 -5.56
CA GLY A 106 8.19 -7.22 -6.31
C GLY A 106 7.26 -8.40 -6.05
N VAL A 107 5.97 -8.15 -5.78
CA VAL A 107 4.92 -9.18 -5.86
C VAL A 107 4.91 -9.81 -7.26
N HIS A 108 5.12 -8.99 -8.27
CA HIS A 108 5.42 -9.42 -9.63
C HIS A 108 6.91 -9.19 -9.93
N GLY A 109 7.58 -10.18 -10.52
CA GLY A 109 9.01 -10.11 -10.78
C GLY A 109 9.42 -9.18 -11.92
N ASP A 110 8.50 -8.82 -12.80
CA ASP A 110 8.70 -7.88 -13.92
C ASP A 110 8.41 -6.40 -13.54
N GLU A 111 8.11 -6.13 -12.27
CA GLU A 111 7.80 -4.79 -11.75
C GLU A 111 8.95 -4.24 -10.90
N MET A 112 10.01 -3.77 -11.56
CA MET A 112 11.27 -3.38 -10.91
C MET A 112 11.18 -2.12 -10.03
N VAL A 113 10.32 -1.16 -10.36
CA VAL A 113 10.31 0.15 -9.68
C VAL A 113 9.95 0.01 -8.21
N GLY A 114 8.96 -0.82 -7.86
CA GLY A 114 8.59 -1.06 -6.46
C GLY A 114 9.73 -1.74 -5.68
N GLN A 115 10.45 -2.65 -6.32
CA GLN A 115 11.60 -3.33 -5.72
C GLN A 115 12.74 -2.35 -5.41
N VAL A 116 13.06 -1.49 -6.37
CA VAL A 116 14.10 -0.47 -6.23
C VAL A 116 13.69 0.59 -5.19
N ALA A 117 12.45 1.06 -5.22
CA ALA A 117 11.94 2.04 -4.27
C ALA A 117 12.01 1.51 -2.83
N THR A 118 11.50 0.29 -2.59
CA THR A 118 11.56 -0.35 -1.26
C THR A 118 13.00 -0.58 -0.80
N SER A 119 13.90 -0.98 -1.71
CA SER A 119 15.33 -1.17 -1.40
C SER A 119 16.05 0.15 -1.10
N LEU A 120 15.62 1.25 -1.72
CA LEU A 120 16.16 2.58 -1.51
C LEU A 120 15.77 3.12 -0.13
N LEU A 121 14.55 2.85 0.35
CA LEU A 121 14.09 3.27 1.68
C LEU A 121 14.93 2.68 2.83
N SER A 122 15.60 1.55 2.62
CA SER A 122 16.52 0.99 3.62
C SER A 122 17.94 1.55 3.57
N GLN A 123 18.25 2.49 2.67
CA GLN A 123 19.59 3.06 2.52
C GLN A 123 19.78 4.28 3.43
N ASN A 124 21.05 4.54 3.76
CA ASN A 124 21.53 5.66 4.59
C ASN A 124 20.92 7.02 4.22
N VAL A 125 20.64 7.28 2.94
CA VAL A 125 19.99 8.54 2.51
C VAL A 125 18.64 8.79 3.19
N PHE A 126 17.95 7.71 3.61
CA PHE A 126 16.71 7.77 4.38
C PHE A 126 16.91 7.43 5.86
N THR A 127 17.92 6.64 6.22
CA THR A 127 18.04 6.05 7.57
C THR A 127 19.12 6.66 8.47
N ASP A 128 20.01 7.49 7.95
CA ASP A 128 21.05 8.15 8.75
C ASP A 128 20.46 9.13 9.79
N PRO A 129 21.23 9.52 10.82
CA PRO A 129 20.77 10.47 11.83
C PRO A 129 20.20 11.77 11.22
N GLY A 130 18.99 12.15 11.64
CA GLY A 130 18.28 13.32 11.15
C GLY A 130 17.60 13.15 9.78
N ARG A 131 17.62 11.94 9.18
CA ARG A 131 16.88 11.62 7.95
C ARG A 131 15.44 11.16 8.24
N PRO A 132 14.56 11.09 7.23
CA PRO A 132 13.14 10.81 7.45
C PRO A 132 12.85 9.48 8.16
N LEU A 133 13.70 8.47 7.98
CA LEU A 133 13.56 7.13 8.58
C LEU A 133 14.65 6.85 9.63
N ASP A 134 15.21 7.90 10.25
CA ASP A 134 16.10 7.77 11.40
C ASP A 134 15.37 7.04 12.56
N PRO A 135 15.83 5.84 12.98
CA PRO A 135 15.21 5.09 14.07
C PRO A 135 15.14 5.85 15.40
N GLU A 136 16.08 6.74 15.69
CA GLU A 136 16.07 7.51 16.94
C GLU A 136 14.94 8.54 16.96
N MET A 137 14.58 9.07 15.79
CA MET A 137 13.51 10.05 15.63
C MET A 137 12.18 9.42 15.24
N MET A 138 12.14 8.21 14.71
CA MET A 138 10.90 7.60 14.19
C MET A 138 9.95 7.14 15.31
N ALA A 139 8.65 7.14 15.02
CA ALA A 139 7.63 6.52 15.86
C ALA A 139 7.04 5.29 15.15
N GLY A 140 7.01 4.15 15.85
CA GLY A 140 6.52 2.89 15.32
C GLY A 140 7.59 2.07 14.60
N THR A 141 7.18 1.23 13.66
CA THR A 141 8.04 0.25 13.00
C THR A 141 7.73 0.19 11.51
N ILE A 142 8.77 0.13 10.68
CA ILE A 142 8.64 -0.11 9.24
C ILE A 142 9.27 -1.45 8.89
N ARG A 143 8.52 -2.31 8.19
CA ARG A 143 9.00 -3.56 7.59
C ARG A 143 9.11 -3.37 6.08
N LEU A 144 10.30 -3.50 5.52
CA LEU A 144 10.57 -3.31 4.10
C LEU A 144 10.89 -4.67 3.47
N ALA A 145 10.06 -5.14 2.54
CA ALA A 145 10.29 -6.38 1.80
C ALA A 145 10.32 -6.08 0.29
N PRO A 146 11.51 -5.86 -0.30
CA PRO A 146 11.61 -5.36 -1.67
C PRO A 146 11.27 -6.40 -2.74
N VAL A 147 11.39 -7.69 -2.46
CA VAL A 147 11.19 -8.76 -3.45
C VAL A 147 10.38 -9.89 -2.85
N LEU A 148 9.09 -10.00 -3.20
CA LEU A 148 8.23 -11.12 -2.79
C LEU A 148 8.14 -12.26 -3.82
N ASN A 149 8.63 -12.03 -5.04
CA ASN A 149 8.74 -13.05 -6.09
C ASN A 149 10.20 -13.17 -6.62
N PRO A 150 11.13 -13.74 -5.82
CA PRO A 150 12.51 -13.97 -6.26
C PRO A 150 12.67 -14.75 -7.59
N PRO A 151 11.92 -15.85 -7.85
CA PRO A 151 12.07 -16.57 -9.11
C PRO A 151 11.53 -15.77 -10.30
N GLY A 152 10.46 -14.99 -10.10
CA GLY A 152 9.93 -14.07 -11.09
C GLY A 152 10.92 -12.97 -11.42
N LEU A 153 11.57 -12.37 -10.41
CA LEU A 153 12.59 -11.34 -10.60
C LEU A 153 13.74 -11.84 -11.48
N THR A 154 14.31 -13.00 -11.12
CA THR A 154 15.43 -13.61 -11.85
C THR A 154 15.09 -13.84 -13.33
N ARG A 155 13.83 -14.16 -13.63
CA ARG A 155 13.35 -14.44 -14.99
C ARG A 155 12.69 -13.24 -15.67
N GLN A 156 12.60 -12.10 -14.97
CA GLN A 156 11.82 -10.92 -15.38
C GLN A 156 10.39 -11.29 -15.80
N ARG A 157 9.69 -12.06 -14.94
CA ARG A 157 8.33 -12.54 -15.16
C ARG A 157 7.40 -12.15 -14.02
N ARG A 158 6.15 -11.88 -14.39
CA ARG A 158 5.04 -11.65 -13.46
C ARG A 158 4.77 -12.85 -12.53
N TYR A 159 4.77 -14.04 -13.12
CA TYR A 159 4.32 -15.28 -12.48
C TYR A 159 5.45 -16.02 -11.78
N PHE A 160 5.09 -16.86 -10.81
CA PHE A 160 5.97 -17.85 -10.21
C PHE A 160 6.24 -19.02 -11.18
N PRO A 161 7.20 -19.92 -10.88
CA PRO A 161 7.52 -21.08 -11.73
C PRO A 161 6.35 -22.02 -12.02
N ASP A 162 5.34 -22.05 -11.15
CA ASP A 162 4.11 -22.85 -11.32
C ASP A 162 3.04 -22.14 -12.17
N GLY A 163 3.38 -20.99 -12.77
CA GLY A 163 2.50 -20.21 -13.65
C GLY A 163 1.44 -19.37 -12.93
N ARG A 164 1.51 -19.29 -11.59
CA ARG A 164 0.51 -18.56 -10.78
C ARG A 164 0.95 -17.13 -10.46
N ASP A 165 -0.04 -16.28 -10.27
CA ASP A 165 0.12 -14.87 -9.88
C ASP A 165 -0.08 -14.78 -8.36
N LEU A 166 0.97 -14.36 -7.64
CA LEU A 166 0.97 -14.29 -6.18
C LEU A 166 -0.17 -13.45 -5.62
N ASN A 167 -0.52 -12.36 -6.29
CA ASN A 167 -1.58 -11.46 -5.85
C ASN A 167 -2.97 -12.12 -5.90
N ARG A 168 -3.09 -13.34 -6.45
CA ARG A 168 -4.36 -14.09 -6.60
C ARG A 168 -4.48 -15.26 -5.67
N GLU A 169 -3.37 -15.59 -5.03
CA GLU A 169 -3.28 -16.77 -4.21
C GLU A 169 -3.48 -16.41 -2.74
N PHE A 170 -3.53 -15.13 -2.35
CA PHE A 170 -3.90 -14.72 -0.99
C PHE A 170 -5.35 -15.14 -0.64
N PRO A 171 -5.60 -15.65 0.58
CA PRO A 171 -4.69 -15.74 1.74
C PRO A 171 -3.70 -16.92 1.72
N GLY A 172 -3.74 -17.76 0.69
CA GLY A 172 -2.86 -18.91 0.52
C GLY A 172 -3.26 -20.12 1.34
N SER A 173 -2.48 -21.19 1.22
CA SER A 173 -2.61 -22.41 2.03
C SER A 173 -1.24 -23.05 2.26
N GLU A 174 -0.99 -23.52 3.48
CA GLU A 174 0.24 -24.25 3.86
C GLU A 174 0.41 -25.56 3.06
N THR A 175 -0.69 -26.16 2.59
CA THR A 175 -0.70 -27.38 1.77
C THR A 175 -1.08 -27.12 0.30
N GLY A 176 -1.15 -25.85 -0.09
CA GLY A 176 -1.56 -25.44 -1.43
C GLY A 176 -0.48 -25.56 -2.51
N SER A 177 -0.71 -24.86 -3.62
CA SER A 177 0.28 -24.67 -4.69
C SER A 177 1.58 -24.07 -4.15
N THR A 178 2.66 -24.12 -4.93
CA THR A 178 3.92 -23.48 -4.53
C THR A 178 3.72 -21.98 -4.26
N THR A 179 3.01 -21.29 -5.14
CA THR A 179 2.67 -19.88 -4.93
C THR A 179 1.68 -19.67 -3.79
N GLY A 180 0.72 -20.56 -3.58
CA GLY A 180 -0.23 -20.51 -2.47
C GLY A 180 0.43 -20.68 -1.10
N ARG A 181 1.48 -21.49 -1.01
CA ARG A 181 2.31 -21.63 0.20
C ARG A 181 3.11 -20.37 0.48
N VAL A 182 3.68 -19.76 -0.57
CA VAL A 182 4.34 -18.45 -0.46
C VAL A 182 3.35 -17.39 0.01
N ALA A 183 2.16 -17.29 -0.59
CA ALA A 183 1.12 -16.34 -0.20
C ALA A 183 0.73 -16.49 1.28
N ASN A 184 0.57 -17.74 1.74
CA ASN A 184 0.28 -18.02 3.15
C ASN A 184 1.40 -17.56 4.08
N ARG A 185 2.65 -17.87 3.74
CA ARG A 185 3.83 -17.47 4.53
C ARG A 185 3.98 -15.95 4.58
N VAL A 186 3.82 -15.26 3.46
CA VAL A 186 3.85 -13.79 3.36
C VAL A 186 2.75 -13.18 4.24
N LEU A 187 1.52 -13.69 4.15
CA LEU A 187 0.42 -13.18 4.96
C LEU A 187 0.70 -13.38 6.46
N LYS A 188 1.06 -14.61 6.86
CA LYS A 188 1.23 -15.00 8.27
C LYS A 188 2.45 -14.34 8.94
N GLU A 189 3.59 -14.28 8.26
CA GLU A 189 4.85 -13.85 8.88
C GLU A 189 5.22 -12.39 8.57
N LEU A 190 4.85 -11.88 7.39
CA LEU A 190 5.22 -10.52 6.97
C LEU A 190 4.11 -9.51 7.22
N ILE A 191 2.89 -9.80 6.74
CA ILE A 191 1.76 -8.84 6.74
C ILE A 191 1.06 -8.81 8.10
N THR A 192 0.84 -9.97 8.72
CA THR A 192 0.13 -10.05 10.02
C THR A 192 0.84 -9.21 11.09
N GLY A 193 0.04 -8.47 11.86
CA GLY A 193 0.53 -7.53 12.87
C GLY A 193 1.02 -6.18 12.32
N SER A 194 0.74 -5.87 11.06
CA SER A 194 0.87 -4.53 10.50
C SER A 194 -0.43 -3.76 10.67
N ASP A 195 -0.35 -2.48 11.00
CA ASP A 195 -1.49 -1.57 10.98
C ASP A 195 -1.80 -1.09 9.55
N TYR A 196 -0.75 -0.96 8.72
CA TYR A 196 -0.85 -0.55 7.33
C TYR A 196 0.04 -1.43 6.45
N LEU A 197 -0.47 -1.74 5.25
CA LEU A 197 0.26 -2.40 4.17
C LEU A 197 0.30 -1.46 2.96
N LEU A 198 1.50 -1.13 2.49
CA LEU A 198 1.73 -0.41 1.25
C LEU A 198 2.41 -1.34 0.26
N ASP A 199 1.71 -1.68 -0.81
CA ASP A 199 2.27 -2.55 -1.86
C ASP A 199 2.59 -1.75 -3.12
N LEU A 200 3.86 -1.73 -3.51
CA LEU A 200 4.37 -0.92 -4.61
C LEU A 200 4.34 -1.71 -5.92
N HIS A 201 3.38 -1.36 -6.77
CA HIS A 201 3.17 -1.96 -8.08
C HIS A 201 3.43 -1.00 -9.24
N THR A 202 3.89 -1.55 -10.36
CA THR A 202 3.94 -0.82 -11.64
C THR A 202 3.06 -1.45 -12.70
N ALA A 203 2.93 -0.76 -13.83
CA ALA A 203 2.25 -1.32 -14.97
C ALA A 203 2.99 -2.57 -15.47
N ALA A 204 2.23 -3.60 -15.85
CA ALA A 204 2.77 -4.74 -16.57
C ALA A 204 3.43 -4.28 -17.88
N ARG A 205 4.40 -5.05 -18.36
CA ARG A 205 5.14 -4.77 -19.61
C ARG A 205 4.19 -4.39 -20.77
N GLY A 206 4.51 -3.28 -21.44
CA GLY A 206 3.73 -2.77 -22.58
C GLY A 206 2.48 -1.96 -22.19
N ARG A 207 2.35 -1.57 -20.93
CA ARG A 207 1.29 -0.66 -20.47
C ARG A 207 1.91 0.53 -19.76
N ASP A 208 1.31 1.70 -19.94
CA ASP A 208 1.65 2.89 -19.17
C ASP A 208 0.59 3.12 -18.09
N ASN A 209 1.04 3.49 -16.90
CA ASN A 209 0.17 3.85 -15.80
C ASN A 209 0.67 5.15 -15.19
N LEU A 210 -0.23 6.10 -14.96
CA LEU A 210 0.12 7.30 -14.23
C LEU A 210 0.42 6.95 -12.77
N PRO A 211 1.37 7.63 -12.11
CA PRO A 211 1.60 7.49 -10.69
C PRO A 211 0.29 7.75 -9.92
N GLN A 212 -0.20 6.73 -9.22
CA GLN A 212 -1.46 6.78 -8.50
C GLN A 212 -1.43 5.87 -7.28
N VAL A 213 -2.18 6.25 -6.25
CA VAL A 213 -2.45 5.40 -5.08
C VAL A 213 -3.85 4.83 -5.21
N ARG A 214 -3.99 3.54 -4.87
CA ARG A 214 -5.24 2.79 -4.89
C ARG A 214 -5.53 2.30 -3.48
N ALA A 215 -6.73 2.56 -2.99
CA ALA A 215 -7.20 1.98 -1.73
C ALA A 215 -8.70 1.67 -1.80
N ILE A 216 -9.13 0.66 -1.04
CA ILE A 216 -10.54 0.30 -0.92
C ILE A 216 -11.20 1.24 0.11
N LEU A 217 -11.88 2.26 -0.40
CA LEU A 217 -12.71 3.16 0.41
C LEU A 217 -14.04 2.48 0.79
N PRO A 218 -14.75 2.88 1.87
CA PRO A 218 -14.51 4.05 2.70
C PRO A 218 -14.09 3.68 4.14
N THR A 219 -12.96 3.01 4.33
CA THR A 219 -12.36 2.92 5.68
C THR A 219 -11.58 4.21 5.97
N ARG A 220 -11.75 4.80 7.17
CA ARG A 220 -11.07 6.04 7.56
C ARG A 220 -9.54 5.95 7.47
N PRO A 221 -8.87 4.89 7.97
CA PRO A 221 -7.41 4.80 7.90
C PRO A 221 -6.88 4.86 6.47
N ALA A 222 -7.58 4.19 5.53
CA ALA A 222 -7.23 4.23 4.12
C ALA A 222 -7.52 5.60 3.47
N THR A 223 -8.49 6.34 3.97
CA THR A 223 -8.83 7.68 3.48
C THR A 223 -7.81 8.72 3.94
N GLU A 224 -7.47 8.75 5.24
CA GLU A 224 -6.48 9.69 5.77
C GLU A 224 -5.10 9.46 5.14
N LEU A 225 -4.67 8.20 5.01
CA LEU A 225 -3.41 7.86 4.35
C LEU A 225 -3.39 8.35 2.89
N LEU A 226 -4.51 8.26 2.17
CA LEU A 226 -4.62 8.77 0.80
C LEU A 226 -4.52 10.30 0.72
N GLU A 227 -5.01 11.04 1.71
CA GLU A 227 -4.91 12.51 1.74
C GLU A 227 -3.47 12.99 1.96
N HIS A 228 -2.66 12.22 2.69
CA HIS A 228 -1.25 12.52 2.93
C HIS A 228 -0.32 12.10 1.78
N LEU A 229 -0.76 11.21 0.89
CA LEU A 229 0.02 10.78 -0.27
C LEU A 229 -0.24 11.76 -1.44
N ALA A 230 0.79 12.52 -1.82
CA ALA A 230 0.72 13.59 -2.84
C ALA A 230 0.53 13.12 -4.31
N LEU A 231 -0.06 11.93 -4.52
CA LEU A 231 -0.31 11.34 -5.83
C LEU A 231 -1.79 11.40 -6.20
N LYS A 232 -2.09 11.39 -7.51
CA LYS A 232 -3.48 11.31 -7.98
C LYS A 232 -4.12 10.02 -7.46
N SER A 233 -5.11 10.15 -6.59
CA SER A 233 -5.83 8.99 -6.05
C SER A 233 -6.80 8.44 -7.09
N SER A 234 -6.80 7.11 -7.22
CA SER A 234 -7.74 6.39 -8.09
C SER A 234 -8.57 5.44 -7.24
N TRP A 235 -9.88 5.53 -7.39
CA TRP A 235 -10.83 4.70 -6.67
C TRP A 235 -11.05 3.38 -7.42
N ILE A 236 -11.11 2.28 -6.68
CA ILE A 236 -11.53 0.97 -7.19
C ILE A 236 -12.81 0.56 -6.45
N PRO A 237 -13.94 0.30 -7.16
CA PRO A 237 -15.15 -0.21 -6.54
C PRO A 237 -14.92 -1.58 -5.91
N ARG A 238 -15.57 -1.83 -4.77
CA ARG A 238 -15.67 -3.19 -4.19
C ARG A 238 -16.26 -4.13 -5.24
N GLY A 239 -15.55 -5.22 -5.53
CA GLY A 239 -15.94 -6.23 -6.53
C GLY A 239 -15.44 -5.96 -7.96
N GLN A 240 -14.77 -4.84 -8.22
CA GLN A 240 -14.13 -4.59 -9.52
C GLN A 240 -12.66 -5.03 -9.46
N ARG A 241 -12.36 -6.08 -10.23
CA ARG A 241 -11.00 -6.45 -10.57
C ARG A 241 -10.33 -5.27 -11.27
N ASP A 242 -9.08 -4.95 -10.96
CA ASP A 242 -8.36 -3.94 -11.74
C ASP A 242 -8.27 -4.37 -13.22
N ARG A 243 -7.86 -3.50 -14.15
CA ARG A 243 -7.66 -3.91 -15.56
C ARG A 243 -6.55 -4.97 -15.75
N CYS A 244 -5.86 -5.35 -14.68
CA CYS A 244 -4.93 -6.47 -14.61
C CYS A 244 -5.57 -7.72 -13.97
N GLY A 245 -6.85 -7.68 -13.60
CA GLY A 245 -7.64 -8.74 -13.01
C GLY A 245 -7.64 -8.82 -11.48
N ALA A 246 -6.78 -8.10 -10.74
CA ALA A 246 -6.43 -8.37 -9.33
C ALA A 246 -7.60 -8.15 -8.37
N PRO A 247 -7.98 -9.14 -7.54
CA PRO A 247 -8.59 -8.84 -6.27
C PRO A 247 -7.53 -8.17 -5.37
N LEU A 248 -7.90 -7.04 -4.78
CA LEU A 248 -7.16 -6.40 -3.69
C LEU A 248 -7.60 -6.99 -2.37
#